data_AF-A0A2Z4C0L4-F1
#
_entry.id   AF-A0A2Z4C0L4-F1
#
_cell.length_a   1.000
_cell.length_b   1.000
_cell.length_c   1.000
_cell.angle_alpha   90.00
_cell.angle_beta   90.00
_cell.angle_gamma   90.00
#
_symmetry.space_group_name_H-M   'P 1'
#
loop_
_entity.id
_entity.type
_entity.pdbx_description
1 polymer ?
#
loop_
_entity_poly.entity_id
_entity_poly.type
_entity_poly.pdbx_seq_one_letter_code
_entity_poly.pdbx_strand_id
1 'polypeptide(L)'
;GAESYPGVPYSAFDFNDANCHTASGSIEDYGDAEQVRNCKLSGMKDLNQGKDYVREMIMEYLNRLISYGVAGFRVDASKHMWPGDLEAIFSQLDDLSTDYFPAG
;
A
#
# COMPACT_ATOMS: atom_id res chain seq x y z
N GLY A 1 -14.57 -9.00 -8.59
CA GLY A 1 -15.38 -8.48 -7.46
C GLY A 1 -15.52 -6.98 -7.59
N ALA A 2 -16.53 -6.40 -6.94
CA ALA A 2 -16.66 -4.95 -6.84
C ALA A 2 -15.52 -4.38 -5.97
N GLU A 3 -15.01 -3.19 -6.33
CA GLU A 3 -14.02 -2.45 -5.53
C GLU A 3 -14.71 -1.73 -4.37
N SER A 4 -15.18 -2.54 -3.42
CA SER A 4 -15.87 -2.09 -2.23
C SER A 4 -15.43 -2.94 -1.05
N TYR A 5 -14.69 -2.31 -0.14
CA TYR A 5 -14.11 -2.95 1.05
C TYR A 5 -14.53 -2.14 2.29
N PRO A 6 -15.79 -2.25 2.74
CA PRO A 6 -16.36 -1.39 3.78
C PRO A 6 -15.73 -1.57 5.16
N GLY A 7 -14.96 -2.64 5.39
CA GLY A 7 -14.24 -2.85 6.65
C GLY A 7 -13.05 -1.91 6.84
N VAL A 8 -12.60 -1.22 5.79
CA VAL A 8 -11.47 -0.28 5.88
C VAL A 8 -11.93 1.15 6.21
N PRO A 9 -12.73 1.90 5.41
CA PRO A 9 -13.49 1.57 4.19
C PRO A 9 -12.86 2.06 2.86
N TYR A 10 -12.58 1.14 1.92
CA TYR A 10 -12.20 1.51 0.55
C TYR A 10 -13.35 1.42 -0.44
N SER A 11 -13.33 2.33 -1.41
CA SER A 11 -14.24 2.44 -2.53
C SER A 11 -13.47 2.34 -3.86
N ALA A 12 -14.17 2.29 -4.99
CA ALA A 12 -13.57 2.30 -6.32
C ALA A 12 -12.64 3.52 -6.56
N PHE A 13 -12.82 4.61 -5.82
CA PHE A 13 -11.96 5.80 -5.92
C PHE A 13 -10.57 5.61 -5.29
N ASP A 14 -10.36 4.53 -4.55
CA ASP A 14 -9.12 4.26 -3.81
C ASP A 14 -8.20 3.31 -4.56
N PHE A 15 -8.58 2.90 -5.77
CA PHE A 15 -7.83 2.00 -6.65
C PHE A 15 -7.29 2.73 -7.88
N ASN A 16 -6.25 2.15 -8.50
CA ASN A 16 -5.54 2.72 -9.66
C ASN A 16 -6.25 2.49 -11.00
N ASP A 17 -7.55 2.21 -11.03
CA ASP A 17 -8.30 1.96 -12.27
C ASP A 17 -8.20 3.11 -13.29
N ALA A 18 -8.05 4.35 -12.83
CA ALA A 18 -7.83 5.52 -13.70
C ALA A 18 -6.35 5.73 -14.10
N ASN A 19 -5.41 5.12 -13.38
CA ASN A 19 -3.96 5.29 -13.55
C ASN A 19 -3.30 4.11 -14.29
N CYS A 20 -4.04 3.03 -14.52
CA CYS A 20 -3.61 1.92 -15.36
C CYS A 20 -4.06 2.15 -16.81
N HIS A 21 -3.11 2.09 -17.74
CA HIS A 21 -3.36 2.39 -19.16
C HIS A 21 -3.31 1.15 -20.07
N THR A 22 -3.18 -0.04 -19.49
CA THR A 22 -3.22 -1.30 -20.25
C THR A 22 -4.65 -1.68 -20.61
N ALA A 23 -4.84 -2.39 -21.73
CA ALA A 23 -6.16 -2.77 -22.22
C ALA A 23 -6.88 -3.72 -21.25
N SER A 24 -6.13 -4.59 -20.57
CA SER A 24 -6.69 -5.53 -19.58
C SER A 24 -6.87 -4.92 -18.18
N GLY A 25 -6.30 -3.74 -17.92
CA GLY A 25 -6.17 -3.19 -16.57
C GLY A 25 -5.18 -3.96 -15.68
N SER A 26 -4.42 -4.91 -16.24
CA SER A 26 -3.42 -5.73 -15.56
C SER A 26 -2.03 -5.45 -16.11
N ILE A 27 -1.00 -5.92 -15.41
CA ILE A 27 0.38 -5.84 -15.89
C ILE A 27 0.54 -6.78 -17.10
N GLU A 28 1.00 -6.22 -18.22
CA GLU A 28 1.19 -6.90 -19.51
C GLU A 28 2.68 -6.94 -19.93
N ASP A 29 3.46 -5.94 -19.53
CA ASP A 29 4.89 -5.78 -19.81
C ASP A 29 5.64 -5.29 -18.55
N TYR A 30 6.63 -6.07 -18.11
CA TYR A 30 7.47 -5.75 -16.96
C TYR A 30 8.62 -4.78 -17.30
N GLY A 31 8.84 -4.46 -18.58
CA GLY A 31 9.77 -3.42 -19.03
C GLY A 31 9.24 -2.00 -18.83
N ASP A 32 7.93 -1.86 -18.65
CA ASP A 32 7.26 -0.59 -18.40
C ASP A 32 6.95 -0.44 -16.89
N ALA A 33 7.66 0.49 -16.25
CA ALA A 33 7.55 0.71 -14.82
C ALA A 33 6.20 1.31 -14.40
N GLU A 34 5.51 2.01 -15.30
CA GLU A 34 4.21 2.63 -14.99
C GLU A 34 3.15 1.54 -14.78
N GLN A 35 2.99 0.64 -15.74
CA GLN A 35 2.04 -0.46 -15.57
C GLN A 35 2.44 -1.38 -14.42
N VAL A 36 3.73 -1.63 -14.19
CA VAL A 36 4.18 -2.48 -13.07
C VAL A 36 3.72 -1.95 -11.71
N ARG A 37 3.52 -0.63 -11.56
CA ARG A 37 3.16 0.02 -10.30
C ARG A 37 1.74 0.56 -10.22
N ASN A 38 1.03 0.65 -11.34
CA ASN A 38 -0.33 1.19 -11.39
C ASN A 38 -1.37 0.16 -11.86
N CYS A 39 -0.95 -0.97 -12.45
CA CYS A 39 -1.87 -1.98 -12.98
C CYS A 39 -1.96 -3.22 -12.09
N LYS A 40 -3.08 -3.94 -12.24
CA LYS A 40 -3.42 -5.10 -11.40
C LYS A 40 -2.40 -6.23 -11.57
N LEU A 41 -1.69 -6.57 -10.50
CA LEU A 41 -0.83 -7.76 -10.46
C LEU A 41 -1.70 -9.01 -10.40
N SER A 42 -1.71 -9.81 -11.47
CA SER A 42 -2.50 -11.06 -11.55
C SER A 42 -3.99 -10.87 -11.17
N GLY A 43 -4.58 -9.73 -11.54
CA GLY A 43 -5.97 -9.39 -11.25
C GLY A 43 -6.26 -8.91 -9.81
N MET A 44 -5.24 -8.79 -8.95
CA MET A 44 -5.37 -8.16 -7.63
C MET A 44 -5.68 -6.68 -7.78
N LYS A 45 -6.68 -6.20 -7.02
CA LYS A 45 -7.11 -4.79 -7.06
C LYS A 45 -6.00 -3.90 -6.51
N ASP A 46 -5.55 -2.95 -7.33
CA ASP A 46 -4.35 -2.17 -7.07
C ASP A 46 -4.70 -0.85 -6.35
N LEU A 47 -4.28 -0.69 -5.10
CA LEU A 47 -4.58 0.50 -4.31
C LEU A 47 -3.78 1.71 -4.80
N ASN A 48 -4.45 2.85 -4.94
CA ASN A 48 -3.80 4.11 -5.28
C ASN A 48 -3.13 4.73 -4.05
N GLN A 49 -1.90 4.28 -3.79
CA GLN A 49 -1.06 4.80 -2.71
C GLN A 49 -0.56 6.23 -2.95
N GLY A 50 -0.86 6.82 -4.11
CA GLY A 50 -0.67 8.25 -4.36
C GLY A 50 -1.67 9.15 -3.62
N LYS A 51 -2.77 8.58 -3.10
CA LYS A 51 -3.78 9.30 -2.32
C LYS A 51 -3.45 9.28 -0.83
N ASP A 52 -3.50 10.44 -0.18
CA ASP A 52 -3.24 10.58 1.25
C ASP A 52 -4.16 9.68 2.09
N TYR A 53 -5.45 9.61 1.78
CA TYR A 53 -6.39 8.71 2.47
C TYR A 53 -5.96 7.24 2.44
N VAL A 54 -5.44 6.75 1.31
CA VAL A 54 -4.99 5.35 1.20
C VAL A 54 -3.73 5.13 2.05
N ARG A 55 -2.81 6.10 2.04
CA ARG A 55 -1.61 6.06 2.89
C ARG A 55 -1.97 6.09 4.38
N GLU A 56 -2.93 6.93 4.77
CA GLU A 56 -3.44 7.03 6.13
C GLU A 56 -3.98 5.69 6.64
N MET A 57 -4.86 5.04 5.87
CA MET A 57 -5.41 3.74 6.26
C MET A 57 -4.32 2.66 6.40
N ILE A 58 -3.30 2.66 5.54
CA ILE A 58 -2.17 1.72 5.64
C ILE A 58 -1.32 2.03 6.87
N MET A 59 -0.95 3.29 7.09
CA MET A 59 -0.19 3.74 8.25
C MET A 59 -0.90 3.38 9.56
N GLU A 60 -2.19 3.67 9.69
CA GLU A 60 -2.98 3.34 10.89
C GLU A 60 -2.92 1.85 11.23
N TYR A 61 -3.03 0.99 10.21
CA TYR A 61 -2.89 -0.45 10.38
C TYR A 61 -1.49 -0.84 10.87
N LEU A 62 -0.44 -0.29 10.27
CA LEU A 62 0.95 -0.59 10.64
C LEU A 62 1.30 -0.07 12.05
N ASN A 63 0.91 1.15 12.39
CA ASN A 63 1.12 1.72 13.73
C ASN A 63 0.35 0.94 14.80
N ARG A 64 -0.85 0.46 14.48
CA ARG A 64 -1.57 -0.45 15.40
C ARG A 64 -0.77 -1.74 15.65
N LEU A 65 -0.15 -2.31 14.63
CA LEU A 65 0.70 -3.49 14.84
C LEU A 65 1.97 -3.17 15.64
N ILE A 66 2.61 -2.01 15.41
CA ILE A 66 3.74 -1.54 16.21
C ILE A 66 3.34 -1.42 17.69
N SER A 67 2.15 -0.86 17.96
CA SER A 67 1.61 -0.76 19.33
C SER A 67 1.41 -2.13 20.00
N TYR A 68 1.21 -3.19 19.21
CA TYR A 68 1.13 -4.57 19.69
C TYR A 68 2.48 -5.26 19.86
N GLY A 69 3.59 -4.57 19.56
CA GLY A 69 4.95 -5.05 19.80
C GLY A 69 5.62 -5.77 18.62
N VAL A 70 5.16 -5.57 17.38
CA VAL A 70 5.94 -6.07 16.23
C VAL A 70 7.22 -5.27 16.04
N ALA A 71 8.31 -5.94 15.69
CA ALA A 71 9.63 -5.31 15.48
C ALA A 71 9.85 -4.78 14.04
N GLY A 72 8.93 -5.05 13.12
CA GLY A 72 9.06 -4.65 11.73
C GLY A 72 8.14 -5.41 10.78
N PHE A 73 8.29 -5.12 9.49
CA PHE A 73 7.41 -5.58 8.44
C PHE A 73 8.18 -6.15 7.26
N ARG A 74 7.73 -7.29 6.73
CA ARG A 74 8.02 -7.68 5.35
C ARG A 74 6.93 -7.07 4.48
N VAL A 75 7.33 -6.17 3.58
CA VAL A 75 6.41 -5.48 2.68
C VAL A 75 6.14 -6.38 1.47
N ASP A 76 4.89 -6.78 1.27
CA ASP A 76 4.51 -7.60 0.12
C ASP A 76 4.53 -6.80 -1.17
N ALA A 77 4.87 -7.47 -2.28
CA ALA A 77 4.79 -6.90 -3.62
C ALA A 77 5.47 -5.53 -3.83
N SER A 78 6.52 -5.17 -3.06
CA SER A 78 7.15 -3.84 -3.09
C SER A 78 7.61 -3.35 -4.46
N LYS A 79 7.92 -4.25 -5.40
CA LYS A 79 8.22 -3.88 -6.80
C LYS A 79 7.07 -3.13 -7.47
N HIS A 80 5.84 -3.45 -7.08
CA HIS A 80 4.58 -2.94 -7.62
C HIS A 80 4.10 -1.67 -6.89
N MET A 81 4.96 -1.04 -6.10
CA MET A 81 4.66 0.20 -5.41
C MET A 81 5.69 1.26 -5.82
N TRP A 82 5.29 2.52 -5.86
CA TRP A 82 6.23 3.61 -6.07
C TRP A 82 7.09 3.79 -4.82
N PRO A 83 8.43 3.94 -4.96
CA PRO A 83 9.29 4.19 -3.81
C PRO A 83 8.89 5.43 -3.00
N GLY A 84 8.40 6.50 -3.67
CA GLY A 84 7.94 7.70 -3.00
C GLY A 84 6.65 7.50 -2.18
N ASP A 85 5.75 6.62 -2.62
CA ASP A 85 4.55 6.28 -1.84
C ASP A 85 4.91 5.48 -0.60
N LEU A 86 5.86 4.54 -0.73
CA LEU A 86 6.41 3.80 0.40
C LEU A 86 7.11 4.71 1.41
N GLU A 87 7.92 5.66 0.93
CA GLU A 87 8.56 6.66 1.78
C GLU A 87 7.52 7.51 2.53
N ALA A 88 6.49 7.97 1.83
CA ALA A 88 5.40 8.73 2.44
C ALA A 88 4.64 7.95 3.51
N ILE A 89 4.45 6.63 3.35
CA ILE A 89 3.85 5.77 4.37
C ILE A 89 4.81 5.57 5.55
N PHE A 90 6.07 5.20 5.28
CA PHE A 90 7.02 4.80 6.32
C PHE A 90 7.52 5.96 7.18
N SER A 91 7.56 7.17 6.62
CA SER A 91 7.90 8.39 7.37
C SER A 91 6.88 8.77 8.44
N GLN A 92 5.70 8.15 8.43
CA GLN A 92 4.63 8.39 9.41
C GLN A 92 4.46 7.22 10.40
N LEU A 93 5.37 6.24 10.38
CA LEU A 93 5.32 5.13 11.33
C LEU A 93 5.90 5.52 12.68
N ASP A 94 5.30 4.99 13.73
CA ASP A 94 5.80 5.13 15.09
C ASP A 94 7.12 4.36 15.27
N ASP A 95 7.94 4.80 16.22
CA ASP A 95 9.08 4.01 16.70
C ASP A 95 8.58 2.73 17.40
N LEU A 96 9.47 1.75 17.56
CA LEU A 96 9.15 0.51 18.27
C LEU A 96 8.65 0.79 19.69
N SER A 97 7.59 0.10 20.09
CA SER A 97 7.02 0.26 21.43
C SER A 97 8.05 -0.06 22.53
N THR A 98 8.22 0.87 23.45
CA THR A 98 9.15 0.76 24.58
C THR A 98 8.70 -0.24 25.66
N ASP A 99 7.45 -0.68 25.62
CA ASP A 99 6.94 -1.76 26.47
C ASP A 99 7.59 -3.12 26.12
N TYR A 100 8.03 -3.28 24.86
CA TYR A 100 8.62 -4.53 24.35
C TYR A 100 10.09 -4.37 23.96
N PHE A 101 10.49 -3.17 23.51
CA PHE A 101 11.84 -2.86 23.05
C PHE A 101 12.39 -1.66 23.83
N PRO A 102 13.18 -1.87 24.89
CA PRO A 102 13.72 -0.79 25.69
C PRO A 102 14.51 0.21 24.84
N ALA A 103 14.39 1.50 25.16
CA ALA A 103 15.21 2.53 24.55
C ALA A 103 16.70 2.26 24.80
N GLY A 104 17.50 2.44 23.75
CA GLY A 104 18.96 2.31 23.79
C GLY A 104 19.67 3.49 24.44
#